data_AF-A0A446CRL5-F1
#
_entry.id   AF-A0A446CRL5-F1
#
_cell.length_a   1.000
_cell.length_b   1.000
_cell.length_c   1.000
_cell.angle_alpha   90.00
_cell.angle_beta   90.00
_cell.angle_gamma   90.00
#
_symmetry.space_group_name_H-M   'P 1'
#
loop_
_entity.id
_entity.type
_entity.pdbx_description
1 polymer ?
#
loop_
_entity_poly.entity_id
_entity_poly.type
_entity_poly.pdbx_seq_one_letter_code
_entity_poly.pdbx_strand_id
1 'polypeptide(L)'
;MLHVYDRLRLERGPRRYTVEAGKQLAGSWDTAEDDGRYDLWVLGPNGFHRHCAGRIAPNAQYALEVRAAYGSGDAELRLSVRNTGARACTFTIEDQAYGRPAATQAIEAGLEAAYAWPLEDNGGWYDFTVRIAEDPVFVRRLAGRVETGRPSTSDPAMGREAILEWNAQA
;
A
#
# COMPACT_ATOMS: atom_id res chain seq x y z
N MET A 1 -16.98 -5.42 -2.88
CA MET A 1 -16.36 -5.78 -4.16
C MET A 1 -15.04 -5.03 -4.30
N LEU A 2 -13.98 -5.72 -4.74
CA LEU A 2 -12.68 -5.15 -5.08
C LEU A 2 -12.55 -5.05 -6.60
N HIS A 3 -11.87 -4.00 -7.06
CA HIS A 3 -11.49 -3.80 -8.45
C HIS A 3 -9.97 -3.76 -8.53
N VAL A 4 -9.38 -4.57 -9.40
CA VAL A 4 -7.94 -4.57 -9.63
C VAL A 4 -7.64 -4.08 -11.02
N TYR A 5 -6.97 -2.94 -11.12
CA TYR A 5 -6.49 -2.34 -12.35
C TYR A 5 -5.01 -2.65 -12.52
N ASP A 6 -4.64 -3.02 -13.73
CA ASP A 6 -3.24 -3.06 -14.18
C ASP A 6 -2.94 -1.72 -14.86
N ARG A 7 -2.09 -0.90 -14.25
CA ARG A 7 -1.76 0.44 -14.76
C ARG A 7 -0.85 0.41 -15.96
N LEU A 8 -0.17 -0.71 -16.20
CA LEU A 8 0.61 -0.91 -17.42
C LEU A 8 -0.32 -1.27 -18.59
N ARG A 9 -1.55 -1.73 -18.31
CA ARG A 9 -2.51 -2.29 -19.29
C ARG A 9 -3.96 -1.86 -19.00
N LEU A 10 -4.20 -0.55 -18.85
CA LEU A 10 -5.51 0.00 -18.47
C LEU A 10 -6.63 -0.35 -19.46
N GLU A 11 -6.28 -0.59 -20.73
CA GLU A 11 -7.20 -1.01 -21.78
C GLU A 11 -7.87 -2.36 -21.52
N ARG A 12 -7.28 -3.21 -20.67
CA ARG A 12 -7.85 -4.51 -20.27
C ARG A 12 -9.02 -4.38 -19.31
N GLY A 13 -9.25 -3.19 -18.76
CA GLY A 13 -10.25 -2.93 -17.73
C GLY A 13 -9.95 -3.64 -16.40
N PRO A 14 -10.76 -3.39 -15.35
CA PRO A 14 -10.51 -3.97 -14.04
C PRO A 14 -10.97 -5.42 -13.94
N ARG A 15 -10.16 -6.25 -13.26
CA ARG A 15 -10.65 -7.52 -12.70
C ARG A 15 -11.48 -7.24 -11.45
N ARG A 16 -12.66 -7.87 -11.34
CA ARG A 16 -13.59 -7.64 -10.23
C ARG A 16 -13.66 -8.86 -9.34
N TYR A 17 -13.61 -8.65 -8.04
CA TYR A 17 -13.59 -9.73 -7.06
C TYR A 17 -14.54 -9.44 -5.89
N THR A 18 -15.20 -10.49 -5.42
CA THR A 18 -15.94 -10.48 -4.16
C THR A 18 -15.31 -11.53 -3.26
N VAL A 19 -14.96 -11.14 -2.04
CA VAL A 19 -14.33 -12.01 -1.05
C VAL A 19 -15.23 -12.02 0.17
N GLU A 20 -15.64 -13.22 0.59
CA GLU A 20 -16.41 -13.41 1.82
C GLU A 20 -15.54 -13.14 3.06
N ALA A 21 -16.20 -12.80 4.16
CA ALA A 21 -15.53 -12.61 5.44
C ALA A 21 -14.72 -13.87 5.83
N GLY A 22 -13.46 -13.67 6.24
CA GLY A 22 -12.55 -14.74 6.63
C GLY A 22 -12.03 -15.62 5.48
N LYS A 23 -12.37 -15.31 4.23
CA LYS A 23 -11.84 -16.01 3.05
C LYS A 23 -10.66 -15.26 2.44
N GLN A 24 -9.91 -15.98 1.61
CA GLN A 24 -8.79 -15.44 0.85
C GLN A 24 -9.02 -15.68 -0.64
N LEU A 25 -8.41 -14.83 -1.45
CA LEU A 25 -8.40 -14.94 -2.90
C LEU A 25 -6.96 -14.76 -3.38
N ALA A 26 -6.54 -15.61 -4.32
CA ALA A 26 -5.30 -15.44 -5.05
C ALA A 26 -5.61 -14.96 -6.48
N GLY A 27 -4.76 -14.07 -6.99
CA GLY A 27 -4.80 -13.62 -8.38
C GLY A 27 -3.39 -13.67 -8.97
N SER A 28 -3.31 -13.88 -10.29
CA SER A 28 -2.05 -13.91 -11.02
C SER A 28 -2.09 -12.92 -12.18
N TRP A 29 -0.99 -12.22 -12.37
CA TRP A 29 -0.75 -11.28 -13.46
C TRP A 29 0.52 -11.71 -14.18
N ASP A 30 0.44 -11.79 -15.50
CA ASP A 30 1.61 -12.05 -16.33
C ASP A 30 2.37 -10.74 -16.52
N THR A 31 3.65 -10.77 -16.17
CA THR A 31 4.57 -9.63 -16.27
C THR A 31 5.65 -9.85 -17.33
N ALA A 32 5.58 -10.93 -18.13
CA ALA A 32 6.63 -11.30 -19.08
C ALA A 32 6.83 -10.24 -20.16
N GLU A 33 5.74 -9.70 -20.71
CA GLU A 33 5.79 -8.64 -21.72
C GLU A 33 6.26 -7.29 -21.17
N ASP A 34 6.16 -7.10 -19.85
CA ASP A 34 6.51 -5.86 -19.16
C ASP A 34 7.89 -5.96 -18.50
N ASP A 35 8.71 -6.91 -18.93
CA ASP A 35 10.09 -7.11 -18.45
C ASP A 35 10.13 -7.32 -16.91
N GLY A 36 9.14 -8.06 -16.42
CA GLY A 36 8.93 -8.34 -15.00
C GLY A 36 8.29 -7.20 -14.21
N ARG A 37 8.04 -6.04 -14.81
CA ARG A 37 7.40 -4.91 -14.11
C ARG A 37 5.93 -5.21 -13.84
N TYR A 38 5.44 -4.66 -12.74
CA TYR A 38 4.02 -4.63 -12.41
C TYR A 38 3.67 -3.28 -11.78
N ASP A 39 2.44 -2.84 -12.02
CA ASP A 39 1.86 -1.67 -11.37
C ASP A 39 0.35 -1.88 -11.20
N LEU A 40 -0.05 -2.31 -9.99
CA LEU A 40 -1.42 -2.73 -9.69
C LEU A 40 -2.09 -1.77 -8.72
N TRP A 41 -3.31 -1.35 -9.05
CA TRP A 41 -4.23 -0.68 -8.13
C TRP A 41 -5.33 -1.63 -7.71
N VAL A 42 -5.50 -1.83 -6.41
CA VAL A 42 -6.64 -2.54 -5.81
C VAL A 42 -7.52 -1.52 -5.12
N LEU A 43 -8.75 -1.35 -5.61
CA LEU A 43 -9.73 -0.41 -5.09
C LEU A 43 -10.90 -1.14 -4.45
N GLY A 44 -11.38 -0.66 -3.32
CA GLY A 44 -12.49 -1.25 -2.57
C GLY A 44 -13.30 -0.22 -1.78
N PRO A 45 -14.27 -0.69 -0.98
CA PRO A 45 -15.08 0.15 -0.12
C PRO A 45 -14.24 0.93 0.91
N ASN A 46 -14.81 1.99 1.48
CA ASN A 46 -14.20 2.76 2.58
C ASN A 46 -12.80 3.29 2.25
N GLY A 47 -12.65 3.78 1.01
CA GLY A 47 -11.40 4.29 0.46
C GLY A 47 -10.28 3.26 0.38
N PHE A 48 -10.58 1.96 0.50
CA PHE A 48 -9.58 0.91 0.43
C PHE A 48 -8.82 1.00 -0.88
N HIS A 49 -7.54 1.33 -0.80
CA HIS A 49 -6.65 1.42 -1.93
C HIS A 49 -5.34 0.71 -1.58
N ARG A 50 -4.90 -0.19 -2.46
CA ARG A 50 -3.54 -0.72 -2.45
C ARG A 50 -2.90 -0.40 -3.80
N HIS A 51 -1.74 0.25 -3.76
CA HIS A 51 -0.88 0.43 -4.93
C HIS A 51 0.34 -0.45 -4.73
N CYS A 52 0.50 -1.45 -5.59
CA CYS A 52 1.65 -2.34 -5.59
C CYS A 52 2.38 -2.17 -6.92
N ALA A 53 3.55 -1.54 -6.89
CA ALA A 53 4.42 -1.44 -8.06
C ALA A 53 5.82 -1.96 -7.77
N GLY A 54 6.50 -2.42 -8.82
CA GLY A 54 7.86 -2.92 -8.74
C GLY A 54 8.19 -3.82 -9.91
N ARG A 55 9.22 -4.64 -9.72
CA ARG A 55 9.70 -5.58 -10.72
C ARG A 55 9.98 -6.95 -10.11
N ILE A 56 9.51 -8.00 -10.76
CA ILE A 56 9.83 -9.39 -10.42
C ILE A 56 11.16 -9.73 -11.11
N ALA A 57 12.11 -10.25 -10.34
CA ALA A 57 13.38 -10.75 -10.85
C ALA A 57 13.76 -12.06 -10.12
N PRO A 58 14.33 -13.06 -10.81
CA PRO A 58 14.70 -14.35 -10.22
C PRO A 58 15.69 -14.29 -9.04
N ASN A 59 16.30 -13.13 -8.78
CA ASN A 59 17.22 -12.89 -7.66
C ASN A 59 17.08 -11.44 -7.16
N ALA A 60 15.85 -11.04 -6.80
CA ALA A 60 15.61 -9.68 -6.29
C ALA A 60 16.50 -9.41 -5.06
N GLN A 61 17.45 -8.48 -5.21
CA GLN A 61 18.35 -8.11 -4.12
C GLN A 61 17.57 -7.44 -2.98
N TYR A 62 16.59 -6.63 -3.34
CA TYR A 62 15.73 -5.89 -2.43
C TYR A 62 14.28 -6.29 -2.69
N ALA A 63 13.56 -6.62 -1.63
CA ALA A 63 12.13 -6.89 -1.70
C ALA A 63 11.55 -6.74 -0.29
N LEU A 64 10.40 -6.07 -0.20
CA LEU A 64 9.64 -5.99 1.05
C LEU A 64 8.27 -6.63 0.88
N GLU A 65 7.87 -7.39 1.89
CA GLU A 65 6.48 -7.71 2.14
C GLU A 65 5.92 -6.72 3.16
N VAL A 66 4.87 -5.99 2.77
CA VAL A 66 4.21 -4.99 3.61
C VAL A 66 2.79 -5.46 3.89
N ARG A 67 2.44 -5.68 5.16
CA ARG A 67 1.10 -6.10 5.58
C ARG A 67 0.48 -5.06 6.51
N ALA A 68 -0.79 -4.77 6.29
CA ALA A 68 -1.60 -3.96 7.19
C ALA A 68 -2.57 -4.87 7.94
N ALA A 69 -2.69 -4.64 9.25
CA ALA A 69 -3.69 -5.21 10.12
C ALA A 69 -4.35 -4.09 10.94
N TYR A 70 -5.56 -4.33 11.41
CA TYR A 70 -6.28 -3.37 12.24
C TYR A 70 -6.31 -3.83 13.70
N GLY A 71 -6.22 -2.89 14.63
CA GLY A 71 -6.44 -3.14 16.05
C GLY A 71 -7.90 -3.52 16.34
N SER A 72 -8.12 -4.14 17.50
CA SER A 72 -9.46 -4.42 18.01
C SER A 72 -9.92 -3.26 18.90
N GLY A 73 -11.00 -2.58 18.53
CA GLY A 73 -11.73 -1.64 19.41
C GLY A 73 -11.38 -0.16 19.24
N ASP A 74 -10.11 0.15 18.98
CA ASP A 74 -9.61 1.50 18.72
C ASP A 74 -9.15 1.61 17.26
N ALA A 75 -9.21 2.80 16.67
CA ALA A 75 -8.93 3.00 15.26
C ALA A 75 -7.42 2.92 15.01
N GLU A 76 -6.82 1.76 15.23
CA GLU A 76 -5.38 1.54 15.13
C GLU A 76 -5.04 0.82 13.81
N LEU A 77 -4.06 1.35 13.09
CA LEU A 77 -3.40 0.65 12.00
C LEU A 77 -2.08 0.06 12.50
N ARG A 78 -1.90 -1.24 12.29
CA ARG A 78 -0.62 -1.93 12.44
C ARG A 78 -0.05 -2.28 11.09
N LEU A 79 1.22 -1.94 10.86
CA LEU A 79 1.95 -2.25 9.64
C LEU A 79 3.16 -3.12 9.99
N SER A 80 3.31 -4.26 9.32
CA SER A 80 4.52 -5.07 9.36
C SER A 80 5.27 -4.93 8.03
N VAL A 81 6.56 -4.65 8.10
CA VAL A 81 7.45 -4.55 6.95
C VAL A 81 8.54 -5.61 7.10
N ARG A 82 8.48 -6.64 6.27
CA ARG A 82 9.45 -7.75 6.26
C ARG A 82 10.37 -7.65 5.06
N ASN A 83 11.68 -7.75 5.28
CA ASN A 83 12.64 -7.87 4.20
C ASN A 83 12.68 -9.30 3.68
N THR A 84 12.11 -9.51 2.49
CA THR A 84 12.11 -10.80 1.79
C THR A 84 13.16 -10.87 0.69
N GLY A 85 13.98 -9.83 0.55
CA GLY A 85 15.10 -9.77 -0.39
C GLY A 85 16.33 -10.50 0.13
N ALA A 86 17.37 -10.53 -0.70
CA ALA A 86 18.64 -11.18 -0.38
C ALA A 86 19.64 -10.27 0.35
N ARG A 87 19.39 -8.96 0.42
CA ARG A 87 20.27 -7.96 1.04
C ARG A 87 19.54 -7.10 2.06
N ALA A 88 20.29 -6.56 3.01
CA ALA A 88 19.80 -5.45 3.82
C ALA A 88 19.41 -4.27 2.93
N CYS A 89 18.38 -3.53 3.32
CA CYS A 89 17.92 -2.35 2.62
C CYS A 89 17.40 -1.30 3.59
N THR A 90 17.27 -0.07 3.10
CA THR A 90 16.63 1.02 3.85
C THR A 90 15.26 1.29 3.27
N PHE A 91 14.23 1.29 4.12
CA PHE A 91 12.89 1.67 3.70
C PHE A 91 12.41 2.92 4.41
N THR A 92 11.52 3.65 3.73
CA THR A 92 10.83 4.82 4.27
C THR A 92 9.33 4.58 4.20
N ILE A 93 8.63 4.92 5.28
CA ILE A 93 7.17 4.97 5.37
C ILE A 93 6.76 6.44 5.43
N GLU A 94 5.98 6.89 4.46
CA GLU A 94 5.55 8.28 4.31
C GLU A 94 4.02 8.37 4.43
N ASP A 95 3.52 9.22 5.32
CA ASP A 95 2.11 9.61 5.36
C ASP A 95 1.82 10.59 4.23
N GLN A 96 0.84 10.24 3.39
CA GLN A 96 0.49 11.00 2.19
C GLN A 96 -0.58 12.06 2.43
N ALA A 97 -1.30 12.01 3.56
CA ALA A 97 -2.54 12.78 3.70
C ALA A 97 -2.74 13.40 5.09
N TYR A 98 -2.20 12.78 6.14
CA TYR A 98 -2.53 13.12 7.52
C TYR A 98 -1.36 13.71 8.33
N GLY A 99 -0.23 13.98 7.67
CA GLY A 99 0.85 14.81 8.20
C GLY A 99 1.71 14.15 9.28
N ARG A 100 1.69 12.82 9.42
CA ARG A 100 2.60 12.13 10.32
C ARG A 100 4.05 12.20 9.80
N PRO A 101 5.05 12.31 10.70
CA PRO A 101 6.45 12.26 10.30
C PRO A 101 6.77 10.94 9.57
N ALA A 102 7.60 11.03 8.53
CA ALA A 102 8.11 9.85 7.86
C ALA A 102 8.97 9.01 8.81
N ALA A 103 8.90 7.69 8.68
CA ALA A 103 9.74 6.75 9.40
C ALA A 103 10.72 6.09 8.43
N THR A 104 12.02 6.24 8.66
CA THR A 104 13.07 5.61 7.85
C THR A 104 13.83 4.59 8.69
N GLN A 105 14.03 3.39 8.16
CA GLN A 105 14.71 2.32 8.88
C GLN A 105 15.52 1.41 7.93
N ALA A 106 16.75 1.10 8.33
CA ALA A 106 17.54 0.02 7.75
C ALA A 106 17.09 -1.33 8.33
N ILE A 107 16.98 -2.35 7.49
CA ILE A 107 16.50 -3.68 7.89
C ILE A 107 17.31 -4.78 7.20
N GLU A 108 17.84 -5.71 7.99
CA GLU A 108 18.57 -6.88 7.48
C GLU A 108 17.63 -7.86 6.75
N ALA A 109 18.20 -8.63 5.83
CA ALA A 109 17.46 -9.66 5.10
C ALA A 109 16.82 -10.67 6.07
N GLY A 110 15.54 -11.00 5.84
CA GLY A 110 14.78 -11.94 6.66
C GLY A 110 14.18 -11.34 7.94
N LEU A 111 14.55 -10.12 8.35
CA LEU A 111 13.97 -9.46 9.51
C LEU A 111 12.63 -8.77 9.19
N GLU A 112 11.89 -8.47 10.25
CA GLU A 112 10.60 -7.78 10.20
C GLU A 112 10.57 -6.62 11.21
N ALA A 113 10.05 -5.48 10.77
CA ALA A 113 9.79 -4.31 11.61
C ALA A 113 8.27 -4.08 11.70
N ALA A 114 7.79 -3.65 12.87
CA ALA A 114 6.39 -3.38 13.12
C ALA A 114 6.16 -1.93 13.53
N TYR A 115 5.09 -1.33 13.02
CA TYR A 115 4.64 0.01 13.34
C TYR A 115 3.16 -0.02 13.74
N ALA A 116 2.77 0.85 14.66
CA ALA A 116 1.40 1.01 15.08
C ALA A 116 1.08 2.50 15.18
N TRP A 117 -0.05 2.91 14.60
CA TRP A 117 -0.54 4.28 14.68
C TRP A 117 -1.98 4.30 15.18
N PRO A 118 -2.27 5.03 16.28
CA PRO A 118 -3.64 5.44 16.61
C PRO A 118 -4.12 6.42 15.55
N LEU A 119 -5.31 6.22 14.98
CA LEU A 119 -5.89 7.02 13.88
C LEU A 119 -7.15 7.79 14.30
N GLU A 120 -7.43 7.88 15.60
CA GLU A 120 -8.59 8.59 16.16
C GLU A 120 -8.64 10.04 15.67
N ASP A 121 -7.49 10.73 15.66
CA ASP A 121 -7.34 12.12 15.22
C ASP A 121 -7.73 12.32 13.74
N ASN A 122 -7.74 11.25 12.96
CA ASN A 122 -8.09 11.26 11.52
C ASN A 122 -9.40 10.51 11.25
N GLY A 123 -10.22 10.22 12.27
CA GLY A 123 -11.47 9.48 12.08
C GLY A 123 -11.30 8.04 11.59
N GLY A 124 -10.13 7.43 11.85
CA GLY A 124 -9.77 6.09 11.41
C GLY A 124 -9.19 6.01 10.00
N TRP A 125 -9.00 7.14 9.32
CA TRP A 125 -8.42 7.18 7.98
C TRP A 125 -6.89 7.15 7.99
N TYR A 126 -6.31 6.52 6.96
CA TYR A 126 -4.87 6.41 6.77
C TYR A 126 -4.49 6.41 5.28
N ASP A 127 -3.27 6.86 4.99
CA ASP A 127 -2.65 6.77 3.66
C ASP A 127 -1.13 6.75 3.81
N PHE A 128 -0.53 5.56 3.69
CA PHE A 128 0.91 5.38 3.83
C PHE A 128 1.52 4.82 2.56
N THR A 129 2.68 5.33 2.17
CA THR A 129 3.52 4.76 1.11
C THR A 129 4.82 4.24 1.70
N VAL A 130 5.18 3.00 1.37
CA VAL A 130 6.46 2.38 1.69
C VAL A 130 7.32 2.31 0.43
N ARG A 131 8.57 2.78 0.54
CA ARG A 131 9.58 2.78 -0.53
C ARG A 131 10.88 2.17 -0.05
N ILE A 132 11.64 1.58 -0.96
CA ILE A 132 13.01 1.11 -0.70
C ILE A 132 13.97 2.14 -1.30
N ALA A 133 14.97 2.59 -0.55
CA ALA A 133 15.95 3.56 -1.03
C ALA A 133 16.80 3.01 -2.19
N GLU A 134 17.16 1.72 -2.11
CA GLU A 134 17.99 1.01 -3.08
C GLU A 134 17.21 0.47 -4.28
N ASP A 135 15.88 0.51 -4.26
CA ASP A 135 15.00 0.09 -5.35
C ASP A 135 13.87 1.12 -5.60
N PRO A 136 14.12 2.15 -6.43
CA PRO A 136 13.15 3.22 -6.68
C PRO A 136 11.86 2.77 -7.36
N VAL A 137 11.84 1.61 -8.03
CA VAL A 137 10.62 1.11 -8.68
C VAL A 137 9.68 0.41 -7.69
N PHE A 138 10.18 0.04 -6.51
CA PHE A 138 9.36 -0.59 -5.47
C PHE A 138 8.45 0.44 -4.79
N VAL A 139 7.14 0.20 -4.84
CA VAL A 139 6.13 1.01 -4.15
C VAL A 139 5.07 0.13 -3.51
N ARG A 140 4.76 0.40 -2.24
CA ARG A 140 3.56 -0.12 -1.57
C ARG A 140 2.79 1.03 -0.94
N ARG A 141 1.69 1.47 -1.56
CA ARG A 141 0.74 2.40 -0.92
C ARG A 141 -0.41 1.62 -0.30
N LEU A 142 -0.77 1.99 0.91
CA LEU A 142 -1.89 1.45 1.66
C LEU A 142 -2.72 2.63 2.17
N ALA A 143 -3.90 2.80 1.60
CA ALA A 143 -4.87 3.79 2.05
C ALA A 143 -6.22 3.17 2.34
N GLY A 144 -7.00 3.87 3.17
CA GLY A 144 -8.37 3.50 3.50
C GLY A 144 -8.73 3.92 4.90
N ARG A 145 -9.76 3.28 5.43
CA ARG A 145 -10.26 3.54 6.77
C ARG A 145 -10.38 2.26 7.59
N VAL A 146 -10.07 2.35 8.87
CA VAL A 146 -10.35 1.27 9.83
C VAL A 146 -11.85 1.24 10.12
N GLU A 147 -12.48 0.09 9.86
CA GLU A 147 -13.90 -0.11 10.14
C GLU A 147 -14.10 -0.51 11.60
N THR A 148 -14.72 0.39 12.36
CA THR A 148 -14.98 0.21 13.80
C THR A 148 -16.44 -0.14 14.12
N GLY A 149 -17.31 -0.20 13.09
CA GLY A 149 -18.75 -0.41 13.24
C GLY A 149 -19.52 0.78 13.84
N ARG A 150 -18.84 1.89 14.17
CA ARG A 150 -19.45 3.12 14.69
C ARG A 150 -19.73 4.12 13.55
N PRO A 151 -20.68 5.06 13.73
CA PRO A 151 -20.86 6.18 12.80
C PRO A 151 -19.54 6.92 12.57
N SER A 152 -19.31 7.37 11.34
CA SER A 152 -18.06 8.02 10.95
C SER A 152 -18.28 9.12 9.93
N THR A 153 -17.20 9.83 9.61
CA THR A 153 -17.16 10.88 8.59
C THR A 153 -16.52 10.36 7.30
N SER A 154 -16.81 11.04 6.19
CA SER A 154 -16.02 10.94 4.96
C SER A 154 -14.55 11.28 5.20
N ASP A 155 -13.70 10.92 4.24
CA ASP A 155 -12.26 11.20 4.28
C ASP A 155 -12.00 12.70 4.49
N PRO A 156 -11.35 13.10 5.61
CA PRO A 156 -11.04 14.50 5.89
C PRO A 156 -10.10 15.14 4.85
N ALA A 157 -9.25 14.35 4.20
CA ALA A 157 -8.34 14.82 3.17
C ALA A 157 -9.07 15.11 1.84
N MET A 158 -10.23 14.49 1.58
CA MET A 158 -11.07 14.84 0.41
C MET A 158 -11.65 16.25 0.48
N GLY A 159 -11.78 16.82 1.68
CA GLY A 159 -12.29 18.18 1.89
C GLY A 159 -11.23 19.28 1.77
N ARG A 160 -9.97 18.91 1.52
CA ARG A 160 -8.88 19.89 1.31
C ARG A 160 -8.88 20.38 -0.13
N GLU A 161 -8.25 21.52 -0.36
CA GLU A 161 -8.08 22.06 -1.72
C GLU A 161 -7.43 21.00 -2.61
N ALA A 162 -8.07 20.69 -3.73
CA ALA A 162 -7.56 19.71 -4.68
C ALA A 162 -6.35 20.30 -5.39
N ILE A 163 -5.14 19.97 -4.91
CA ILE A 163 -3.90 20.32 -5.59
C ILE A 163 -3.60 19.20 -6.60
N LEU A 164 -3.92 19.43 -7.87
CA LEU A 164 -3.50 18.57 -8.98
C LEU A 164 -2.16 19.07 -9.52
N GLU A 165 -1.06 18.58 -8.96
CA GLU A 165 0.28 18.78 -9.54
C GLU A 165 0.61 17.60 -10.46
N TRP A 166 0.54 17.84 -11.78
CA TRP A 166 0.98 16.88 -12.78
C TRP A 166 2.37 17.29 -13.27
N ASN A 167 3.40 16.61 -12.76
CA ASN A 167 4.75 16.71 -13.31
C ASN A 167 5.00 15.50 -14.21
N ALA A 168 4.87 15.67 -15.52
CA ALA A 168 5.42 14.71 -16.47
C ALA A 168 6.95 14.77 -16.40
N GLN A 169 7.57 13.66 -16.04
CA GLN A 169 9.00 13.47 -16.28
C GLN A 169 9.16 12.98 -17.73
N ALA A 170 9.91 13.76 -18.52
CA ALA A 170 10.31 13.44 -19.89
C ALA A 170 11.49 12.46 -19.91
#